data_AF-A0A7W5DLM2-F1
#
_entry.id   AF-A0A7W5DLM2-F1
#
_cell.length_a   1.000
_cell.length_b   1.000
_cell.length_c   1.000
_cell.angle_alpha   90.00
_cell.angle_beta   90.00
_cell.angle_gamma   90.00
#
_symmetry.space_group_name_H-M   'P 1'
#
loop_
_entity.id
_entity.type
_entity.pdbx_description
1 polymer ?
#
loop_
_entity_poly.entity_id
_entity_poly.type
_entity_poly.pdbx_seq_one_letter_code
_entity_poly.pdbx_strand_id
1 'polypeptide(L)'
;MLKLGLLLLILPILVLMGAYFMELSDVRDCLLVQEGHWDYRAGVCRDTAQPFVPWVDRHPWLVNGGMLTSVAGVALCMVGLYVKKR
;
A
#
# COMPACT_ATOMS: atom_id res chain seq x y z
N MET A 1 -9.24 22.72 -6.21
CA MET A 1 -8.33 21.82 -6.95
C MET A 1 -7.10 21.42 -6.14
N LEU A 2 -6.31 22.36 -5.60
CA LEU A 2 -5.11 22.02 -4.80
C LEU A 2 -5.37 21.10 -3.60
N LYS A 3 -6.36 21.40 -2.74
CA LYS A 3 -6.65 20.55 -1.57
C LYS A 3 -7.01 19.11 -1.96
N LEU A 4 -7.81 18.94 -3.02
CA LEU A 4 -8.20 17.64 -3.53
C LEU A 4 -7.01 16.91 -4.16
N GLY A 5 -6.19 17.59 -4.96
CA GLY A 5 -4.98 17.00 -5.55
C GLY A 5 -3.99 16.54 -4.48
N LEU A 6 -3.82 17.33 -3.40
CA LEU A 6 -2.97 16.96 -2.27
C LEU A 6 -3.51 15.73 -1.53
N LEU A 7 -4.83 15.65 -1.34
CA LEU A 7 -5.47 14.48 -0.74
C LEU A 7 -5.24 13.23 -1.59
N LEU A 8 -5.49 13.29 -2.89
CA LEU A 8 -5.25 12.17 -3.81
C LEU A 8 -3.77 11.78 -3.90
N LEU A 9 -2.86 12.72 -3.68
CA LEU A 9 -1.42 12.47 -3.68
C LEU A 9 -0.97 11.71 -2.42
N ILE A 10 -1.44 12.12 -1.24
CA ILE A 10 -0.95 11.64 0.07
C ILE A 10 -1.73 10.42 0.57
N LEU A 11 -3.05 10.38 0.35
CA LEU A 11 -3.88 9.31 0.90
C LEU A 11 -3.42 7.90 0.48
N PRO A 12 -3.03 7.64 -0.78
CA PRO A 12 -2.62 6.30 -1.19
C PRO A 12 -1.42 5.76 -0.41
N ILE A 13 -0.40 6.59 -0.15
CA ILE A 13 0.79 6.13 0.57
C ILE A 13 0.47 5.80 2.02
N LEU A 14 -0.40 6.57 2.68
CA LEU A 14 -0.82 6.29 4.06
C LEU A 14 -1.59 4.98 4.15
N VAL A 15 -2.49 4.72 3.19
CA VAL A 15 -3.25 3.46 3.12
C VAL A 15 -2.32 2.27 2.87
N LEU A 16 -1.40 2.40 1.90
CA LEU A 16 -0.43 1.35 1.59
C LEU A 16 0.49 1.04 2.79
N MET A 17 1.00 2.08 3.46
CA MET A 17 1.81 1.90 4.67
C MET A 17 1.02 1.18 5.76
N GLY A 18 -0.22 1.62 6.03
CA GLY A 18 -1.07 1.02 7.05
C GLY A 18 -1.33 -0.46 6.78
N ALA A 19 -1.75 -0.80 5.55
CA ALA A 19 -2.00 -2.19 5.17
C ALA A 19 -0.73 -3.06 5.27
N TYR A 20 0.41 -2.54 4.82
CA TYR A 20 1.70 -3.25 4.92
C TYR A 20 2.11 -3.50 6.37
N PHE A 21 1.97 -2.50 7.24
CA PHE A 21 2.35 -2.65 8.65
C PHE A 21 1.44 -3.60 9.42
N MET A 22 0.17 -3.71 9.03
CA MET A 22 -0.74 -4.72 9.59
C MET A 22 -0.24 -6.14 9.25
N GLU A 23 0.00 -6.44 7.97
CA GLU A 23 0.52 -7.77 7.60
C GLU A 23 1.90 -8.02 8.22
N LEU A 24 2.78 -7.02 8.24
CA LEU A 24 4.11 -7.16 8.85
C LEU A 24 4.02 -7.53 10.33
N SER A 25 3.01 -7.02 11.05
CA SER A 25 2.76 -7.42 12.43
C SER A 25 2.42 -8.91 12.55
N ASP A 26 1.51 -9.39 11.71
CA ASP A 26 1.08 -10.80 11.71
C ASP A 26 2.22 -11.74 11.31
N VAL A 27 3.00 -11.35 10.29
CA VAL A 27 4.21 -12.07 9.86
C VAL A 27 5.21 -12.18 11.01
N ARG A 28 5.45 -11.08 11.73
CA ARG A 28 6.39 -11.07 12.85
C ARG A 28 5.91 -11.92 14.00
N ASP A 29 4.62 -11.91 14.30
CA ASP A 29 4.04 -12.79 15.34
C ASP A 29 4.24 -14.26 14.97
N CYS A 30 3.91 -14.64 13.73
CA CYS A 30 4.11 -16.01 13.23
C CYS A 30 5.57 -16.46 13.31
N LEU A 31 6.52 -15.63 12.84
CA LEU A 31 7.93 -16.00 12.77
C LEU A 31 8.63 -16.00 14.14
N LEU A 32 8.28 -15.05 15.03
CA LEU A 32 9.04 -14.80 16.26
C LEU A 32 8.38 -15.36 17.52
N VAL A 33 7.06 -15.48 17.54
CA VAL A 33 6.30 -15.96 18.72
C VAL A 33 5.86 -17.39 18.52
N GLN A 34 5.33 -17.71 17.34
CA GLN A 34 4.84 -19.06 17.03
C GLN A 34 5.93 -19.97 16.44
N GLU A 35 7.11 -19.42 16.14
CA GLU A 35 8.23 -20.12 15.46
C GLU A 35 7.80 -20.82 14.16
N GLY A 36 6.77 -20.30 13.50
CA GLY A 36 6.16 -20.89 12.30
C GLY A 36 6.63 -20.26 10.99
N HIS A 37 5.90 -20.55 9.92
CA HIS A 37 6.16 -20.07 8.57
C HIS A 37 4.92 -19.39 7.97
N TRP A 38 5.05 -18.10 7.63
CA TRP A 38 3.93 -17.32 7.10
C TRP A 38 3.59 -17.69 5.65
N ASP A 39 2.34 -18.07 5.39
CA ASP A 39 1.81 -18.24 4.03
C ASP A 39 1.27 -16.90 3.53
N TYR A 40 2.05 -16.23 2.69
CA TYR A 40 1.70 -14.93 2.10
C TYR A 40 0.43 -14.98 1.23
N ARG A 41 0.05 -16.14 0.66
CA ARG A 41 -1.17 -16.22 -0.17
C ARG A 41 -2.42 -16.38 0.67
N ALA A 42 -2.34 -17.20 1.72
CA ALA A 42 -3.48 -17.51 2.58
C ALA A 42 -3.61 -16.55 3.77
N GLY A 43 -2.55 -15.80 4.13
CA GLY A 43 -2.55 -14.88 5.26
C GLY A 43 -2.62 -15.60 6.61
N VAL A 44 -1.94 -16.75 6.73
CA VAL A 44 -1.97 -17.59 7.94
C VAL A 44 -0.59 -18.14 8.26
N CYS A 45 -0.37 -18.44 9.54
CA CYS A 45 0.83 -19.15 10.00
C CYS A 45 0.71 -20.66 9.75
N ARG A 46 1.81 -21.31 9.35
CA ARG A 46 1.90 -22.74 9.05
C ARG A 46 3.11 -23.37 9.74
N ASP A 47 3.02 -24.67 9.99
CA ASP A 47 4.12 -25.45 10.62
C ASP A 47 5.23 -25.84 9.62
N THR A 48 4.99 -25.66 8.32
CA THR A 48 5.93 -26.06 7.25
C THR A 48 6.32 -24.86 6.41
N ALA A 49 7.54 -24.88 5.87
CA ALA A 49 8.11 -23.79 5.09
C ALA A 49 7.18 -23.36 3.93
N GLN A 50 6.98 -22.05 3.81
CA GLN A 50 6.11 -21.43 2.81
C GLN A 50 6.93 -20.60 1.83
N PRO A 51 6.52 -20.51 0.55
CA PRO A 51 7.17 -19.63 -0.42
C PRO A 51 6.86 -18.17 -0.12
N PHE A 52 7.88 -17.31 -0.25
CA PHE A 52 7.69 -15.87 -0.22
C PHE A 52 6.93 -15.42 -1.48
N VAL A 53 5.86 -14.63 -1.30
CA VAL A 53 5.13 -14.00 -2.40
C VAL A 53 5.04 -12.50 -2.15
N PRO A 54 5.65 -11.66 -3.01
CA PRO A 54 5.65 -10.21 -2.85
C PRO A 54 4.25 -9.60 -2.70
N TRP A 55 4.13 -8.53 -1.90
CA TRP A 55 2.87 -7.79 -1.72
C TRP A 55 2.31 -7.25 -3.05
N VAL A 56 3.19 -6.77 -3.93
CA VAL A 56 2.80 -6.20 -5.24
C VAL A 56 2.12 -7.23 -6.15
N ASP A 57 2.51 -8.50 -6.05
CA ASP A 57 1.91 -9.59 -6.83
C ASP A 57 0.54 -9.98 -6.27
N ARG A 58 0.33 -9.86 -4.96
CA ARG A 58 -0.91 -10.23 -4.28
C ARG A 58 -1.96 -9.13 -4.29
N HIS A 59 -1.52 -7.87 -4.25
CA HIS A 59 -2.39 -6.69 -4.22
C HIS A 59 -2.10 -5.70 -5.35
N PRO A 60 -2.07 -6.14 -6.62
CA PRO A 60 -1.69 -5.29 -7.75
C PRO A 60 -2.66 -4.12 -7.95
N TRP A 61 -3.96 -4.32 -7.72
CA TRP A 61 -4.96 -3.26 -7.83
C TRP A 61 -4.77 -2.16 -6.79
N LEU A 62 -4.38 -2.52 -5.56
CA LEU A 62 -4.15 -1.55 -4.50
C LEU A 62 -2.89 -0.72 -4.79
N VAL A 63 -1.80 -1.38 -5.20
CA VAL A 63 -0.53 -0.72 -5.52
C VAL A 63 -0.67 0.15 -6.77
N ASN A 64 -1.09 -0.43 -7.90
CA ASN A 64 -1.19 0.29 -9.16
C ASN A 64 -2.30 1.33 -9.13
N GLY A 65 -3.45 1.02 -8.51
CA GLY A 65 -4.53 1.97 -8.30
C GLY A 65 -4.10 3.15 -7.41
N GLY A 66 -3.32 2.87 -6.36
CA GLY A 66 -2.71 3.90 -5.53
C GLY A 66 -1.76 4.81 -6.32
N MET A 67 -0.88 4.23 -7.14
CA MET A 67 0.02 4.99 -8.02
C MET A 67 -0.76 5.87 -9.01
N LEU A 68 -1.78 5.32 -9.69
CA LEU A 68 -2.63 6.08 -10.62
C LEU A 68 -3.36 7.23 -9.91
N THR A 69 -3.85 6.98 -8.69
CA THR A 69 -4.49 7.99 -7.86
C THR A 69 -3.52 9.13 -7.51
N SER A 70 -2.27 8.80 -7.14
CA SER A 70 -1.23 9.79 -6.88
C SER A 70 -0.89 10.60 -8.13
N VAL A 71 -0.79 9.97 -9.30
CA VAL A 71 -0.57 10.67 -10.59
C VAL A 71 -1.71 11.66 -10.89
N ALA A 72 -2.97 11.25 -10.70
CA ALA A 72 -4.12 12.14 -10.83
C ALA A 72 -4.06 13.31 -9.82
N GLY A 73 -3.61 13.04 -8.59
CA GLY A 73 -3.37 14.06 -7.57
C GLY A 73 -2.35 15.12 -8.00
N VAL A 74 -1.22 14.70 -8.57
CA VAL A 74 -0.21 15.62 -9.14
C VAL A 74 -0.81 16.48 -10.25
N ALA A 75 -1.54 15.87 -11.19
CA ALA A 75 -2.17 16.58 -12.30
C ALA A 75 -3.14 17.67 -11.79
N LEU A 76 -3.99 17.35 -10.80
CA LEU A 76 -4.90 18.32 -10.20
C LEU A 76 -4.19 19.45 -9.44
N CYS A 77 -3.07 19.14 -8.78
CA CYS A 77 -2.22 20.15 -8.15
C CYS A 77 -1.64 21.11 -9.20
N MET A 78 -1.11 20.59 -10.31
CA MET A 78 -0.57 21.40 -11.41
C MET A 78 -1.64 22.32 -12.01
N VAL A 79 -2.82 21.78 -12.34
CA VAL A 79 -3.95 22.57 -12.84
C VAL A 79 -4.35 23.65 -11.83
N GLY A 80 -4.46 23.30 -10.56
CA GLY A 80 -4.80 24.23 -9.49
C GLY A 80 -3.80 25.38 -9.35
N LEU A 81 -2.50 25.10 -9.46
CA LEU A 81 -1.44 26.11 -9.42
C LEU A 81 -1.44 26.98 -10.69
N TYR A 82 -1.67 26.37 -11.85
CA TYR A 82 -1.69 27.08 -13.13
C TYR A 82 -2.86 28.06 -13.22
N VAL A 83 -4.06 27.62 -12.85
CA VAL A 83 -5.28 28.46 -12.91
C VAL A 83 -5.25 29.56 -11.85
N LYS A 84 -4.70 29.31 -10.65
CA LYS A 84 -4.61 30.33 -9.59
C LYS A 84 -3.61 31.46 -9.91
N LYS A 85 -2.65 31.21 -10.81
CA LYS A 85 -1.63 32.19 -11.21
C LYS A 85 -2.10 33.11 -12.36
N ARG A 86 -3.22 32.79 -13.01
CA ARG A 86 -3.95 33.69 -13.91
C ARG A 86 -4.97 34.50 -13.13
#